data_AF-A0A6G3X248-F1
#
_entry.id   AF-A0A6G3X248-F1
#
_cell.length_a   1.000
_cell.length_b   1.000
_cell.length_c   1.000
_cell.angle_alpha   90.00
_cell.angle_beta   90.00
_cell.angle_gamma   90.00
#
_symmetry.space_group_name_H-M   'P 1'
#
loop_
_entity.id
_entity.type
_entity.pdbx_description
1 polymer ?
#
loop_
_entity_poly.entity_id
_entity_poly.type
_entity_poly.pdbx_seq_one_letter_code
_entity_poly.pdbx_strand_id
1 'polypeptide(L)'
;FPRTPGGAIGLLRDSAVLAMRTGTERMIVKTPAEAHRIPTIQDNIHALEEAALAAAGPYARADAAGAEFGVLAEARTLVDTVLGLHPDVGRALAEAFRRGLLDVPYCLHADNANRSRSYIDDRGSLQWHSTGAMPIGATPVPGRDRLRADDLLGMLSHTQESFDRAAVARGEGPDGRTALPV
;
A
#
# COMPACT_ATOMS: atom_id res chain seq x y z
N PHE A 1 6.50 6.99 -5.32
CA PHE A 1 5.75 8.17 -4.85
C PHE A 1 5.44 9.03 -6.07
N PRO A 2 4.28 9.70 -6.18
CA PRO A 2 3.97 10.63 -7.28
C PRO A 2 5.13 11.62 -7.52
N ARG A 3 5.42 11.93 -8.78
CA ARG A 3 6.52 12.85 -9.14
C ARG A 3 6.05 14.29 -9.31
N THR A 4 4.76 14.50 -9.54
CA THR A 4 4.17 15.83 -9.60
C THR A 4 3.80 16.31 -8.20
N PRO A 5 3.96 17.61 -7.88
CA PRO A 5 3.50 18.17 -6.62
C PRO A 5 2.00 17.94 -6.39
N GLY A 6 1.17 18.15 -7.43
CA GLY A 6 -0.27 17.91 -7.38
C GLY A 6 -0.61 16.45 -7.09
N GLY A 7 0.07 15.49 -7.73
CA GLY A 7 -0.12 14.07 -7.47
C GLY A 7 0.28 13.66 -6.05
N ALA A 8 1.39 14.21 -5.55
CA ALA A 8 1.87 13.93 -4.19
C ALA A 8 0.91 14.48 -3.12
N ILE A 9 0.45 15.72 -3.29
CA ILE A 9 -0.54 16.33 -2.39
C ILE A 9 -1.90 15.64 -2.50
N GLY A 10 -2.31 15.23 -3.70
CA GLY A 10 -3.52 14.43 -3.91
C GLY A 10 -3.47 13.11 -3.14
N LEU A 11 -2.36 12.37 -3.24
CA LEU A 11 -2.16 11.13 -2.49
C LEU A 11 -2.20 11.34 -0.97
N LEU A 12 -1.57 12.43 -0.49
CA LEU A 12 -1.58 12.79 0.93
C LEU A 12 -3.00 13.05 1.43
N ARG A 13 -3.77 13.88 0.71
CA ARG A 13 -5.14 14.25 1.07
C ARG A 13 -6.06 13.04 1.07
N ASP A 14 -6.00 12.20 0.03
CA ASP A 14 -6.82 10.98 -0.05
C ASP A 14 -6.48 9.99 1.06
N SER A 15 -5.19 9.86 1.41
CA SER A 15 -4.74 9.02 2.53
C SER A 15 -5.25 9.54 3.88
N ALA A 16 -5.25 10.86 4.09
CA ALA A 16 -5.75 11.49 5.32
C ALA A 16 -7.28 11.34 5.45
N VAL A 17 -8.02 11.52 4.35
CA VAL A 17 -9.47 11.28 4.31
C VAL A 17 -9.79 9.81 4.59
N LEU A 18 -9.03 8.88 4.01
CA LEU A 18 -9.19 7.44 4.27
C LEU A 18 -8.97 7.12 5.74
N ALA A 19 -7.84 7.57 6.32
CA ALA A 19 -7.51 7.36 7.73
C ALA A 19 -8.60 7.90 8.67
N MET A 20 -9.13 9.10 8.37
CA MET A 20 -10.26 9.66 9.09
C MET A 20 -11.50 8.77 8.98
N ARG A 21 -11.91 8.38 7.76
CA ARG A 21 -13.13 7.57 7.53
C ARG A 21 -13.05 6.18 8.17
N THR A 22 -11.87 5.60 8.28
CA THR A 22 -11.65 4.29 8.91
C THR A 22 -11.48 4.38 10.43
N GLY A 23 -11.41 5.58 11.00
CA GLY A 23 -11.19 5.78 12.44
C GLY A 23 -9.77 5.40 12.88
N THR A 24 -8.78 5.54 12.00
CA THR A 24 -7.37 5.24 12.30
C THR A 24 -6.85 6.22 13.35
N GLU A 25 -6.23 5.70 14.42
CA GLU A 25 -5.75 6.50 15.55
C GLU A 25 -4.53 7.37 15.18
N ARG A 26 -3.64 6.86 14.32
CA ARG A 26 -2.39 7.51 13.94
C ARG A 26 -2.08 7.32 12.46
N MET A 27 -1.73 8.40 11.78
CA MET A 27 -1.24 8.41 10.40
C MET A 27 0.22 8.87 10.36
N ILE A 28 1.04 8.19 9.57
CA ILE A 28 2.41 8.64 9.27
C ILE A 28 2.34 9.50 8.01
N VAL A 29 2.69 10.77 8.13
CA VAL A 29 2.63 11.74 7.03
C VAL A 29 3.87 11.63 6.13
N LYS A 30 3.64 11.86 4.84
CA LYS A 30 4.60 11.82 3.75
C LYS A 30 4.50 13.14 2.97
N THR A 31 5.64 13.64 2.52
CA THR A 31 5.82 14.91 1.82
C THR A 31 6.09 14.69 0.33
N PRO A 32 5.75 15.65 -0.54
CA PRO A 32 6.14 15.61 -1.95
C PRO A 32 7.66 15.46 -2.19
N ALA A 33 8.49 15.90 -1.24
CA ALA A 33 9.93 15.83 -1.35
C ALA A 33 10.45 14.38 -1.42
N GLU A 34 9.72 13.38 -0.90
CA GLU A 34 10.16 11.98 -0.88
C GLU A 34 10.36 11.35 -2.25
N ALA A 35 9.79 11.93 -3.31
CA ALA A 35 10.07 11.48 -4.67
C ALA A 35 11.53 11.78 -5.11
N HIS A 36 12.22 12.69 -4.42
CA HIS A 36 13.48 13.27 -4.90
C HIS A 36 14.58 13.42 -3.85
N ARG A 37 14.23 13.72 -2.59
CA ARG A 37 15.19 14.06 -1.53
C ARG A 37 14.63 13.81 -0.13
N ILE A 38 15.48 14.00 0.88
CA ILE A 38 15.03 14.08 2.27
C ILE A 38 14.21 15.38 2.46
N PRO A 39 13.05 15.35 3.12
CA PRO A 39 12.23 16.54 3.36
C PRO A 39 12.91 17.54 4.30
N THR A 40 12.68 18.83 4.07
CA THR A 40 13.04 19.87 5.04
C THR A 40 12.01 19.90 6.18
N ILE A 41 12.31 20.66 7.23
CA ILE A 41 11.34 20.91 8.31
C ILE A 41 10.06 21.56 7.76
N GLN A 42 10.20 22.53 6.84
CA GLN A 42 9.05 23.22 6.25
C GLN A 42 8.20 22.29 5.38
N ASP A 43 8.83 21.40 4.60
CA ASP A 43 8.11 20.38 3.84
C ASP A 43 7.28 19.46 4.76
N ASN A 44 7.85 19.06 5.91
CA ASN A 44 7.15 18.23 6.90
C ASN A 44 5.99 18.98 7.56
N ILE A 45 6.19 20.23 7.99
CA ILE A 45 5.13 21.04 8.60
C ILE A 45 3.98 21.21 7.60
N HIS A 46 4.28 21.61 6.37
CA HIS A 46 3.27 21.80 5.34
C HIS A 46 2.46 20.52 5.08
N ALA A 47 3.13 19.37 4.98
CA ALA A 47 2.43 18.09 4.79
C ALA A 47 1.55 17.70 6.00
N LEU A 48 2.00 17.99 7.23
CA LEU A 48 1.19 17.74 8.43
C LEU A 48 -0.07 18.62 8.45
N GLU A 49 0.08 19.91 8.11
CA GLU A 49 -1.04 20.85 8.02
C GLU A 49 -2.03 20.46 6.92
N GLU A 50 -1.55 20.11 5.73
CA GLU A 50 -2.38 19.62 4.62
C GLU A 50 -3.14 18.33 4.99
N ALA A 51 -2.47 17.38 5.66
CA ALA A 51 -3.12 16.16 6.14
C ALA A 51 -4.21 16.46 7.18
N ALA A 52 -3.93 17.35 8.13
CA ALA A 52 -4.88 17.75 9.16
C ALA A 52 -6.11 18.46 8.55
N LEU A 53 -5.89 19.36 7.60
CA LEU A 53 -6.96 20.05 6.87
C LEU A 53 -7.84 19.07 6.09
N ALA A 54 -7.23 18.11 5.39
CA ALA A 54 -7.97 17.08 4.65
C ALA A 54 -8.78 16.15 5.58
N ALA A 55 -8.25 15.83 6.76
CA ALA A 55 -8.92 15.01 7.76
C ALA A 55 -10.00 15.75 8.56
N ALA A 56 -10.09 17.08 8.47
CA ALA A 56 -11.06 17.88 9.23
C ALA A 56 -12.53 17.76 8.74
N GLY A 57 -12.77 17.01 7.65
CA GLY A 57 -14.12 16.74 7.15
C GLY A 57 -14.99 15.95 8.15
N PRO A 58 -16.32 15.95 7.97
CA PRO A 58 -17.22 15.23 8.85
C PRO A 58 -16.90 13.73 8.83
N TYR A 59 -16.70 13.16 10.03
CA TYR A 59 -16.58 11.73 10.19
C TYR A 59 -17.93 11.08 9.87
N ALA A 60 -18.02 10.48 8.70
CA ALA A 60 -19.01 9.47 8.39
C ALA A 60 -18.25 8.15 8.30
N ARG A 61 -18.51 7.25 9.24
CA ARG A 61 -18.00 5.88 9.13
C ARG A 61 -18.49 5.36 7.80
N ALA A 62 -17.57 5.03 6.91
CA ALA A 62 -17.94 4.40 5.66
C ALA A 62 -18.62 3.08 6.02
N ASP A 63 -19.85 2.88 5.52
CA ASP A 63 -20.40 1.53 5.47
C ASP A 63 -19.40 0.66 4.74
N ALA A 64 -19.17 -0.57 5.22
CA ALA A 64 -18.33 -1.54 4.55
C ALA A 64 -19.00 -1.91 3.20
N ALA A 65 -18.83 -1.04 2.20
CA ALA A 65 -19.42 -1.20 0.89
C ALA A 65 -18.56 -2.20 0.11
N GLY A 66 -18.86 -3.48 0.26
CA GLY A 66 -18.24 -4.54 -0.55
C GLY A 66 -18.19 -5.90 0.14
N ALA A 67 -18.03 -6.95 -0.67
CA ALA A 67 -17.67 -8.27 -0.19
C ALA A 67 -16.31 -8.18 0.55
N GLU A 68 -16.26 -8.71 1.77
CA GLU A 68 -15.02 -8.85 2.54
C GLU A 68 -13.95 -9.53 1.68
N PHE A 69 -12.76 -8.91 1.56
CA PHE A 69 -11.63 -9.45 0.78
C PHE A 69 -10.98 -10.70 1.41
N GLY A 70 -11.62 -11.33 2.41
CA GLY A 70 -11.09 -12.48 3.14
C GLY A 70 -9.90 -12.17 4.06
N VAL A 71 -9.48 -10.90 4.18
CA VAL A 71 -8.29 -10.50 4.95
C VAL A 71 -8.31 -11.00 6.39
N LEU A 72 -9.47 -10.95 7.07
CA LEU A 72 -9.59 -11.44 8.44
C LEU A 72 -9.40 -12.96 8.52
N ALA A 73 -9.98 -13.70 7.57
CA ALA A 73 -9.83 -15.15 7.51
C ALA A 73 -8.36 -15.54 7.23
N GLU A 74 -7.73 -14.91 6.24
CA GLU A 74 -6.31 -15.12 5.91
C GLU A 74 -5.40 -14.79 7.11
N ALA A 75 -5.61 -13.64 7.75
CA ALA A 75 -4.83 -13.23 8.91
C ALA A 75 -4.98 -14.21 10.07
N ARG A 76 -6.20 -14.68 10.36
CA ARG A 76 -6.44 -15.71 11.39
C ARG A 76 -5.71 -17.00 11.05
N THR A 77 -5.82 -17.50 9.82
CA THR A 77 -5.14 -18.73 9.40
C THR A 77 -3.62 -18.62 9.55
N LEU A 78 -3.03 -17.48 9.18
CA LEU A 78 -1.60 -17.24 9.38
C LEU A 78 -1.22 -17.23 10.87
N VAL A 79 -1.94 -16.46 11.69
CA VAL A 79 -1.67 -16.33 13.14
C VAL A 79 -1.82 -17.68 13.84
N ASP A 80 -2.93 -18.38 13.63
CA ASP A 80 -3.22 -19.67 14.27
C ASP A 80 -2.21 -20.73 13.84
N THR A 81 -1.82 -20.74 12.55
CA THR A 81 -0.79 -21.66 12.05
C THR A 81 0.54 -21.42 12.76
N VAL A 82 0.96 -20.16 12.90
CA VAL A 82 2.23 -19.81 13.56
C VAL A 82 2.18 -20.17 15.04
N LEU A 83 1.14 -19.76 15.76
CA LEU A 83 0.99 -20.03 17.20
C LEU A 83 0.89 -21.55 17.48
N GLY A 84 0.40 -22.34 16.52
CA GLY A 84 0.37 -23.80 16.61
C GLY A 84 1.72 -24.49 16.47
N LEU A 85 2.78 -23.80 16.05
CA LEU A 85 4.10 -24.41 15.84
C LEU A 85 4.87 -24.64 17.15
N HIS A 86 4.74 -23.73 18.10
CA HIS A 86 5.53 -23.74 19.33
C HIS A 86 4.90 -22.83 20.41
N PRO A 87 4.93 -23.19 21.72
CA PRO A 87 4.36 -22.37 22.78
C PRO A 87 5.09 -21.03 23.00
N ASP A 88 6.39 -20.96 22.74
CA ASP A 88 7.14 -19.71 22.66
C ASP A 88 6.98 -19.06 21.28
N VAL A 89 6.47 -17.83 21.25
CA VAL A 89 6.14 -17.07 20.03
C VAL A 89 7.39 -16.74 19.20
N GLY A 90 8.51 -16.43 19.85
CA GLY A 90 9.76 -16.11 19.13
C GLY A 90 10.27 -17.30 18.34
N ARG A 91 10.25 -18.49 18.94
CA ARG A 91 10.58 -19.76 18.28
C ARG A 91 9.56 -20.13 17.21
N ALA A 92 8.27 -19.92 17.46
CA ALA A 92 7.22 -20.14 16.47
C ALA A 92 7.42 -19.30 15.21
N LEU A 93 7.77 -18.02 15.35
CA LEU A 93 8.05 -17.11 14.23
C LEU A 93 9.28 -17.55 13.43
N ALA A 94 10.39 -17.86 14.11
CA ALA A 94 11.60 -18.34 13.44
C ALA A 94 11.35 -19.64 12.65
N GLU A 95 10.60 -20.56 13.25
CA GLU A 95 10.21 -21.82 12.62
C GLU A 95 9.26 -21.60 11.42
N ALA A 96 8.33 -20.66 11.52
CA ALA A 96 7.41 -20.34 10.44
C ALA A 96 8.13 -19.83 9.19
N PHE A 97 9.09 -18.91 9.35
CA PHE A 97 9.93 -18.44 8.24
C PHE A 97 10.80 -19.56 7.66
N ARG A 98 11.45 -20.35 8.53
CA ARG A 98 12.26 -21.50 8.11
C ARG A 98 11.48 -22.51 7.27
N ARG A 99 10.19 -22.70 7.57
CA ARG A 99 9.26 -23.56 6.83
C ARG A 99 8.58 -22.88 5.64
N GLY A 100 8.73 -21.57 5.47
CA GLY A 100 8.01 -20.77 4.47
C GLY A 100 6.51 -20.61 4.72
N LEU A 101 6.06 -20.87 5.96
CA LEU A 101 4.68 -20.65 6.40
C LEU A 101 4.38 -19.16 6.61
N LEU A 102 5.43 -18.37 6.85
CA LEU A 102 5.43 -16.91 6.67
C LEU A 102 6.43 -16.56 5.57
N ASP A 103 6.00 -15.71 4.64
CA ASP A 103 6.82 -15.28 3.51
C ASP A 103 6.42 -13.87 3.05
N VAL A 104 7.35 -12.93 3.15
CA VAL A 104 7.14 -11.52 2.78
C VAL A 104 7.59 -11.30 1.33
N PRO A 105 6.67 -10.95 0.39
CA PRO A 105 7.03 -10.72 -1.00
C PRO A 105 8.16 -9.68 -1.14
N TYR A 106 9.15 -9.99 -1.98
CA TYR A 106 10.29 -9.10 -2.30
C TYR A 106 11.24 -8.78 -1.13
N CYS A 107 11.12 -9.47 0.00
CA CYS A 107 12.07 -9.33 1.11
C CYS A 107 13.45 -9.91 0.73
N LEU A 108 14.52 -9.16 1.04
CA LEU A 108 15.91 -9.54 0.72
C LEU A 108 16.59 -10.37 1.82
N HIS A 109 15.92 -10.58 2.96
CA HIS A 109 16.50 -11.31 4.07
C HIS A 109 16.70 -12.79 3.72
N ALA A 110 17.84 -13.37 4.08
CA ALA A 110 18.21 -14.75 3.72
C ALA A 110 17.23 -15.80 4.27
N ASP A 111 16.63 -15.53 5.44
CA ASP A 111 15.66 -16.41 6.08
C ASP A 111 14.24 -16.32 5.47
N ASN A 112 14.00 -15.39 4.55
CA ASN A 112 12.70 -15.27 3.89
C ASN A 112 12.69 -16.11 2.61
N ALA A 113 11.78 -17.09 2.52
CA ALA A 113 11.72 -18.03 1.39
C ALA A 113 11.51 -17.35 0.02
N ASN A 114 10.85 -16.19 0.00
CA ASN A 114 10.64 -15.34 -1.16
C ASN A 114 9.98 -16.07 -2.35
N ARG A 115 9.02 -16.94 -2.03
CA ARG A 115 8.16 -17.72 -2.95
C ARG A 115 6.76 -17.12 -3.09
N SER A 116 6.35 -16.23 -2.17
CA SER A 116 5.10 -15.48 -2.27
C SER A 116 5.23 -14.31 -3.24
N ARG A 117 4.19 -14.08 -4.04
CA ARG A 117 4.09 -12.97 -4.98
C ARG A 117 2.69 -12.37 -4.91
N SER A 118 2.63 -11.05 -5.02
CA SER A 118 1.38 -10.30 -5.08
C SER A 118 1.25 -9.56 -6.41
N TYR A 119 0.02 -9.20 -6.75
CA TYR A 119 -0.28 -8.30 -7.85
C TYR A 119 -1.35 -7.27 -7.49
N ILE A 120 -1.42 -6.19 -8.27
CA ILE A 120 -2.50 -5.21 -8.18
C ILE A 120 -3.56 -5.55 -9.23
N ASP A 121 -4.81 -5.73 -8.81
CA ASP A 121 -5.94 -6.00 -9.70
C ASP A 121 -6.49 -4.70 -10.35
N ASP A 122 -7.48 -4.85 -11.23
CA ASP A 122 -8.06 -3.71 -11.95
C ASP A 122 -8.81 -2.71 -11.04
N ARG A 123 -9.08 -3.10 -9.78
CA ARG A 123 -9.67 -2.23 -8.76
C ARG A 123 -8.60 -1.48 -7.96
N GLY A 124 -7.31 -1.71 -8.23
CA GLY A 124 -6.20 -1.17 -7.46
C GLY A 124 -5.94 -1.91 -6.14
N SER A 125 -6.53 -3.11 -5.94
CA SER A 125 -6.38 -3.90 -4.73
C SER A 125 -5.23 -4.89 -4.84
N LEU A 126 -4.49 -5.09 -3.74
CA LEU A 126 -3.42 -6.09 -3.68
C LEU A 126 -4.01 -7.49 -3.53
N GLN A 127 -3.55 -8.42 -4.35
CA GLN A 127 -4.01 -9.81 -4.41
C GLN A 127 -2.81 -10.78 -4.43
N TRP A 128 -3.04 -12.02 -4.00
CA TRP A 128 -2.02 -13.08 -4.04
C TRP A 128 -1.92 -13.69 -5.44
N HIS A 129 -0.75 -13.52 -6.08
CA HIS A 129 -0.39 -14.25 -7.31
C HIS A 129 0.06 -15.67 -6.98
N SER A 130 0.96 -15.79 -5.99
CA SER A 130 1.41 -17.07 -5.42
C SER A 130 1.63 -16.91 -3.92
N THR A 131 1.32 -17.93 -3.14
CA THR A 131 1.47 -17.90 -1.66
C THR A 131 2.63 -18.75 -1.17
N GLY A 132 3.36 -19.43 -2.06
CA GLY A 132 4.47 -20.29 -1.68
C GLY A 132 3.99 -21.46 -0.83
N ALA A 133 4.46 -21.54 0.41
CA ALA A 133 3.99 -22.51 1.40
C ALA A 133 3.09 -21.90 2.48
N MET A 134 2.73 -20.61 2.36
CA MET A 134 1.84 -19.96 3.32
C MET A 134 0.46 -20.65 3.30
N PRO A 135 -0.20 -20.80 4.47
CA PRO A 135 -1.47 -21.50 4.62
C PRO A 135 -2.68 -20.68 4.13
N ILE A 136 -2.55 -19.93 3.04
CA ILE A 136 -3.59 -19.09 2.47
C ILE A 136 -3.71 -19.32 0.96
N GLY A 137 -4.91 -19.06 0.42
CA GLY A 137 -5.21 -19.26 -0.98
C GLY A 137 -4.56 -18.19 -1.86
N ALA A 138 -4.08 -18.59 -3.03
CA ALA A 138 -3.78 -17.64 -4.09
C ALA A 138 -5.06 -17.33 -4.88
N THR A 139 -5.14 -16.11 -5.43
CA THR A 139 -6.18 -15.72 -6.38
C THR A 139 -5.51 -15.44 -7.73
N PRO A 140 -4.90 -16.46 -8.38
CA PRO A 140 -4.19 -16.27 -9.64
C PRO A 140 -5.17 -15.86 -10.74
N VAL A 141 -4.77 -14.92 -11.58
CA VAL A 141 -5.54 -14.54 -12.77
C VAL A 141 -5.10 -15.43 -13.95
N PRO A 142 -6.04 -16.09 -14.65
CA PRO A 142 -5.72 -16.84 -15.87
C PRO A 142 -4.93 -15.98 -16.87
N GLY A 143 -3.81 -16.50 -17.38
CA GLY A 143 -2.94 -15.77 -18.32
C GLY A 143 -1.87 -14.90 -17.66
N ARG A 144 -1.86 -14.79 -16.32
CA ARG A 144 -0.72 -14.26 -15.54
C ARG A 144 0.02 -15.41 -14.88
N ASP A 145 0.49 -16.39 -15.64
CA ASP A 145 1.17 -17.57 -15.05
C ASP A 145 2.55 -17.21 -14.46
N ARG A 146 3.15 -16.09 -14.88
CA ARG A 146 4.45 -15.61 -14.39
C ARG A 146 4.54 -14.09 -14.41
N LEU A 147 4.80 -13.49 -13.24
CA LEU A 147 5.13 -12.07 -13.13
C LEU A 147 6.53 -11.80 -13.72
N ARG A 148 6.60 -10.87 -14.67
CA ARG A 148 7.84 -10.37 -15.28
C ARG A 148 8.32 -9.11 -14.55
N ALA A 149 9.55 -8.69 -14.84
CA ALA A 149 10.11 -7.46 -14.28
C ALA A 149 9.25 -6.23 -14.64
N ASP A 150 8.73 -6.17 -15.86
CA ASP A 150 7.87 -5.06 -16.30
C ASP A 150 6.53 -5.04 -15.56
N ASP A 151 5.96 -6.21 -15.27
CA ASP A 151 4.74 -6.30 -14.44
C ASP A 151 5.01 -5.73 -13.03
N LEU A 152 6.15 -6.09 -12.43
CA LEU A 152 6.55 -5.57 -11.12
C LEU A 152 6.76 -4.05 -11.15
N LEU A 153 7.47 -3.53 -12.16
CA LEU A 153 7.69 -2.09 -12.30
C LEU A 153 6.37 -1.32 -12.48
N GLY A 154 5.44 -1.88 -13.26
CA GLY A 154 4.09 -1.33 -13.42
C GLY A 154 3.33 -1.29 -12.09
N MET A 155 3.38 -2.38 -11.30
CA MET A 155 2.73 -2.43 -9.99
C MET A 155 3.34 -1.45 -8.99
N LEU A 156 4.67 -1.33 -8.94
CA LEU A 156 5.37 -0.36 -8.09
C LEU A 156 5.08 1.09 -8.50
N SER A 157 4.77 1.32 -9.78
CA SER A 157 4.46 2.64 -10.32
C SER A 157 2.97 2.97 -10.30
N HIS A 158 2.09 2.02 -10.00
CA HIS A 158 0.63 2.16 -10.10
C HIS A 158 0.11 3.41 -9.36
N THR A 159 0.44 3.56 -8.07
CA THR A 159 0.02 4.73 -7.28
C THR A 159 0.63 6.02 -7.83
N GLN A 160 1.91 6.01 -8.22
CA GLN A 160 2.57 7.20 -8.80
C GLN A 160 1.80 7.66 -10.05
N GLU A 161 1.61 6.77 -11.01
CA GLU A 161 0.98 7.10 -12.29
C GLU A 161 -0.48 7.53 -12.14
N SER A 162 -1.26 6.86 -11.28
CA SER A 162 -2.66 7.20 -11.07
C SER A 162 -2.83 8.62 -10.53
N PHE A 163 -2.03 9.01 -9.55
CA PHE A 163 -2.09 10.36 -8.97
C PHE A 163 -1.46 11.41 -9.89
N ASP A 164 -0.34 11.13 -10.55
CA ASP A 164 0.28 12.06 -11.50
C ASP A 164 -0.65 12.33 -12.70
N ARG A 165 -1.29 11.29 -13.26
CA ARG A 165 -2.29 11.46 -14.34
C ARG A 165 -3.48 12.31 -13.89
N ALA A 166 -3.96 12.08 -12.66
CA ALA A 166 -5.09 12.83 -12.12
C ALA A 166 -4.75 14.30 -11.84
N ALA A 167 -3.50 14.63 -11.49
CA ALA A 167 -3.05 16.00 -11.32
C ALA A 167 -2.96 16.74 -12.66
N VAL A 168 -2.35 16.09 -13.67
CA VAL A 168 -2.28 16.63 -15.04
C VAL A 168 -3.67 16.90 -15.61
N ALA A 169 -4.61 15.97 -15.43
CA ALA A 169 -5.99 16.13 -15.87
C ALA A 169 -6.73 17.31 -15.20
N ARG A 170 -6.32 17.70 -13.99
CA ARG A 170 -6.84 18.87 -13.26
C ARG A 170 -6.17 20.19 -13.65
N GLY A 171 -5.21 20.18 -14.56
CA GLY A 171 -4.46 21.37 -14.97
C GLY A 171 -3.39 21.80 -13.97
N GLU A 172 -3.04 20.92 -13.02
CA GLU A 172 -1.93 21.11 -12.09
C GLU A 172 -0.66 20.63 -12.79
N GLY A 173 0.08 21.57 -13.39
CA GLY A 173 1.34 21.27 -14.08
C GLY A 173 2.40 20.67 -13.15
N PRO A 174 3.51 20.14 -13.69
CA PRO A 174 4.62 19.58 -12.91
C PRO A 174 5.23 20.57 -11.89
N ASP A 175 4.95 21.87 -12.03
CA ASP A 175 5.42 22.94 -11.15
C ASP A 175 4.37 23.44 -10.13
N GLY A 176 3.20 22.80 -10.04
CA GLY A 176 2.12 23.20 -9.11
C GLY A 176 1.46 24.55 -9.44
N ARG A 177 1.75 25.13 -10.61
CA ARG A 177 1.05 26.32 -11.14
C ARG A 177 -0.13 25.86 -11.98
N THR A 178 -1.33 26.25 -11.55
CA THR A 178 -2.54 26.14 -12.37
C THR A 178 -2.30 26.88 -13.68
N ALA A 179 -2.46 26.20 -14.82
CA ALA A 179 -2.48 26.90 -16.11
C ALA A 179 -3.60 27.94 -16.06
N LEU A 180 -3.25 29.22 -16.25
CA LEU A 180 -4.24 30.29 -16.35
C LEU A 180 -5.22 29.94 -17.49
N PRO A 181 -6.53 30.15 -17.31
CA PRO A 181 -7.50 29.91 -18.37
C PRO A 181 -7.18 30.85 -19.55
N VAL A 182 -7.24 30.30 -20.76
CA VAL A 182 -7.14 31.04 -22.03
C VAL A 182 -8.45 31.77 -22.31
#